data_AF-A0A6I4WHJ6-F1
#
_entry.id   AF-A0A6I4WHJ6-F1
#
_cell.length_a   1.000
_cell.length_b   1.000
_cell.length_c   1.000
_cell.angle_alpha   90.00
_cell.angle_beta   90.00
_cell.angle_gamma   90.00
#
_symmetry.space_group_name_H-M   'P 1'
#
loop_
_entity.id
_entity.type
_entity.pdbx_description
1 polymer ?
#
loop_
_entity_poly.entity_id
_entity_poly.type
_entity_poly.pdbx_seq_one_letter_code
_entity_poly.pdbx_strand_id
1 'polypeptide(L)'
;MTAAGSTTTPVTASDTGRAVGGPTFSKPFPDLPSALSEAAGWWQVAGHLPVPALLHAPRPGDGPHRQPANAGRSPAHTLVYEDVFVGRRCQSLLGDLITAADTDPAPTAVHNVVAAIDAVCDSFTAALSATGEIARLEECVPALYADRIRPGGRIATWYLRDRLTIPDPRTGNPVDVREPRELVVNGTVHRWDLAGAIDAARRALRPGGRWATALTQGDPTEPNIAFGSPKTLCWLDFEHAGRNILAGEIATLLWYLVGMGGWLVPLYRPAVYARTLHRSPRPTPPTAQDVTIASNGRWLRIRCTWPVGAGRAAALARWRASPNGSATASPPTPAFTPTTGSPTSATCWPSGSSASSRPANWPTATCSSCWPDSPKPRTPKPCTGSRHLTMPDPAPRRPFTAGGPPPHPPRRSGDRARPA
;
A
#
# COMPACT_ATOMS: atom_id res chain seq x y z
N MET A 1 25.89 12.39 42.54
CA MET A 1 26.41 11.57 41.43
C MET A 1 25.99 12.22 40.14
N THR A 2 26.97 12.76 39.43
CA THR A 2 26.88 13.45 38.14
C THR A 2 26.45 12.46 37.05
N ALA A 3 25.26 12.67 36.48
CA ALA A 3 24.79 11.92 35.33
C ALA A 3 25.42 12.52 34.06
N ALA A 4 26.22 11.71 33.36
CA ALA A 4 26.78 12.05 32.07
C ALA A 4 25.64 12.19 31.04
N GLY A 5 25.49 13.40 30.50
CA GLY A 5 24.56 13.70 29.43
C GLY A 5 25.01 13.05 28.12
N SER A 6 24.20 12.12 27.60
CA SER A 6 24.29 11.69 26.21
C SER A 6 23.43 12.63 25.37
N THR A 7 24.08 13.66 24.81
CA THR A 7 23.51 14.55 23.80
C THR A 7 23.34 13.73 22.52
N THR A 8 22.13 13.27 22.25
CA THR A 8 21.77 12.73 20.94
C THR A 8 21.37 13.91 20.07
N THR A 9 22.25 14.27 19.13
CA THR A 9 22.03 15.36 18.18
C THR A 9 20.81 15.03 17.30
N PRO A 10 19.83 15.93 17.15
CA PRO A 10 18.72 15.73 16.23
C PRO A 10 19.27 15.73 14.80
N VAL A 11 19.01 14.64 14.05
CA VAL A 11 19.22 14.61 12.60
C VAL A 11 18.15 15.50 11.99
N THR A 12 18.54 16.74 11.69
CA THR A 12 17.75 17.68 10.90
C THR A 12 17.45 17.06 9.53
N ALA A 13 16.17 17.14 9.13
CA ALA A 13 15.70 16.83 7.79
C ALA A 13 16.27 17.87 6.80
N SER A 14 17.52 17.65 6.40
CA SER A 14 18.21 18.45 5.38
C SER A 14 19.46 17.70 4.92
N ASP A 15 19.32 16.46 4.42
CA ASP A 15 20.38 15.84 3.60
C ASP A 15 19.95 14.60 2.77
N THR A 16 18.69 14.52 2.36
CA THR A 16 18.28 13.59 1.29
C THR A 16 18.31 14.34 -0.05
N GLY A 17 19.39 14.14 -0.80
CA GLY A 17 19.46 14.49 -2.22
C GLY A 17 19.99 15.89 -2.52
N ARG A 18 21.32 16.07 -2.45
CA ARG A 18 21.96 17.25 -3.03
C ARG A 18 21.91 17.13 -4.57
N ALA A 19 21.16 18.03 -5.21
CA ALA A 19 21.01 18.12 -6.65
C ALA A 19 22.38 18.33 -7.34
N VAL A 20 22.76 17.40 -8.20
CA VAL A 20 23.81 17.59 -9.20
C VAL A 20 23.15 17.39 -10.57
N GLY A 21 22.75 18.50 -11.20
CA GLY A 21 22.35 18.57 -12.61
C GLY A 21 20.97 17.98 -12.96
N GLY A 22 19.90 18.76 -12.74
CA GLY A 22 18.52 18.45 -13.16
C GLY A 22 17.55 18.16 -12.00
N PRO A 23 16.23 18.36 -12.17
CA PRO A 23 15.22 18.05 -11.15
C PRO A 23 15.05 16.52 -11.04
N THR A 24 15.86 15.89 -10.20
CA THR A 24 15.93 14.44 -10.07
C THR A 24 15.69 14.00 -8.62
N PHE A 25 15.05 12.84 -8.46
CA PHE A 25 14.82 12.18 -7.20
C PHE A 25 15.61 10.87 -7.13
N SER A 26 16.48 10.74 -6.13
CA SER A 26 17.31 9.54 -5.93
C SER A 26 16.74 8.65 -4.83
N LYS A 27 16.42 7.41 -5.16
CA LYS A 27 15.93 6.39 -4.21
C LYS A 27 17.04 5.36 -3.92
N PRO A 28 17.67 5.40 -2.73
CA PRO A 28 18.70 4.44 -2.36
C PRO A 28 18.08 3.12 -1.89
N PHE A 29 18.71 1.99 -2.25
CA PHE A 29 18.31 0.66 -1.81
C PHE A 29 19.43 -0.02 -1.00
N PRO A 30 19.07 -0.92 -0.06
CA PRO A 30 20.05 -1.63 0.76
C PRO A 30 20.88 -2.64 -0.04
N ASP A 31 20.34 -3.16 -1.15
CA ASP A 31 20.96 -4.17 -1.99
C ASP A 31 20.50 -4.07 -3.45
N LEU A 32 21.30 -4.65 -4.36
CA LEU A 32 21.01 -4.68 -5.80
C LEU A 32 19.69 -5.39 -6.13
N PRO A 33 19.33 -6.55 -5.55
CA PRO A 33 18.05 -7.20 -5.83
C PRO A 33 16.84 -6.30 -5.57
N SER A 34 16.83 -5.53 -4.48
CA SER A 34 15.73 -4.60 -4.17
C SER A 34 15.63 -3.48 -5.20
N ALA A 35 16.76 -2.90 -5.59
CA ALA A 35 16.82 -1.88 -6.65
C ALA A 35 16.34 -2.43 -8.01
N LEU A 36 16.75 -3.65 -8.37
CA LEU A 36 16.31 -4.31 -9.60
C LEU A 36 14.82 -4.64 -9.56
N SER A 37 14.27 -5.05 -8.40
CA SER A 37 12.85 -5.30 -8.22
C SER A 37 12.01 -4.05 -8.45
N GLU A 38 12.41 -2.92 -7.86
CA GLU A 38 11.79 -1.61 -8.09
C GLU A 38 11.82 -1.23 -9.58
N ALA A 39 12.99 -1.32 -10.23
CA ALA A 39 13.12 -0.98 -11.66
C ALA A 39 12.27 -1.89 -12.56
N ALA A 40 12.21 -3.19 -12.24
CA ALA A 40 11.39 -4.14 -12.98
C ALA A 40 9.89 -3.85 -12.82
N GLY A 41 9.44 -3.46 -11.62
CA GLY A 41 8.08 -3.01 -11.39
C GLY A 41 7.76 -1.75 -12.20
N TRP A 42 8.67 -0.77 -12.21
CA TRP A 42 8.54 0.45 -13.03
C TRP A 42 8.37 0.11 -14.52
N TRP A 43 9.25 -0.73 -15.09
CA TRP A 43 9.19 -1.08 -16.51
C TRP A 43 7.90 -1.78 -16.91
N GLN A 44 7.30 -2.56 -16.00
CA GLN A 44 6.02 -3.22 -16.25
C GLN A 44 4.87 -2.23 -16.37
N VAL A 45 4.87 -1.15 -15.59
CA VAL A 45 3.70 -0.26 -15.49
C VAL A 45 3.84 1.06 -16.25
N ALA A 46 5.04 1.46 -16.64
CA ALA A 46 5.28 2.77 -17.23
C ALA A 46 4.56 3.03 -18.57
N GLY A 47 4.19 1.96 -19.29
CA GLY A 47 3.37 2.06 -20.50
C GLY A 47 1.86 2.19 -20.25
N HIS A 48 1.42 2.04 -19.00
CA HIS A 48 0.01 1.90 -18.63
C HIS A 48 -0.44 2.83 -17.50
N LEU A 49 0.51 3.31 -16.69
CA LEU A 49 0.27 4.21 -15.58
C LEU A 49 1.07 5.50 -15.76
N PRO A 50 0.55 6.64 -15.27
CA PRO A 50 1.36 7.85 -15.17
C PRO A 50 2.39 7.69 -14.05
N VAL A 51 3.66 7.51 -14.41
CA VAL A 51 4.80 7.30 -13.50
C VAL A 51 5.90 8.35 -13.75
N PRO A 52 6.84 8.61 -12.82
CA PRO A 52 7.98 9.48 -13.10
C PRO A 52 8.93 8.80 -14.07
N ALA A 53 9.53 9.54 -15.00
CA ALA A 53 10.60 9.02 -15.84
C ALA A 53 11.72 8.39 -15.01
N LEU A 54 12.10 7.15 -15.31
CA LEU A 54 13.27 6.48 -14.74
C LEU A 54 14.52 6.89 -15.54
N LEU A 55 15.32 7.77 -14.95
CA LEU A 55 16.51 8.39 -15.57
C LEU A 55 17.75 7.51 -15.44
N HIS A 56 17.85 6.78 -14.33
CA HIS A 56 18.94 5.84 -14.08
C HIS A 56 18.47 4.64 -13.26
N ALA A 57 18.89 3.44 -13.66
CA ALA A 57 18.72 2.22 -12.90
C ALA A 57 20.03 1.42 -12.91
N PRO A 58 20.40 0.77 -11.79
CA PRO A 58 21.57 -0.08 -11.73
C PRO A 58 21.39 -1.31 -12.64
N ARG A 59 22.47 -1.76 -13.28
CA ARG A 59 22.49 -2.94 -14.15
C ARG A 59 23.15 -4.13 -13.47
N PRO A 60 22.73 -5.37 -13.79
CA PRO A 60 23.50 -6.55 -13.45
C PRO A 60 24.93 -6.42 -14.00
N GLY A 61 25.94 -6.52 -13.13
CA GLY A 61 27.35 -6.34 -13.51
C GLY A 61 27.92 -4.95 -13.26
N ASP A 62 27.12 -3.99 -12.79
CA ASP A 62 27.63 -2.78 -12.16
C ASP A 62 28.29 -3.17 -10.82
N GLY A 63 29.54 -3.63 -10.90
CA GLY A 63 30.30 -4.01 -9.72
C GLY A 63 30.50 -2.80 -8.79
N PRO A 64 30.70 -3.03 -7.48
CA PRO A 64 30.89 -1.95 -6.50
C PRO A 64 32.13 -1.07 -6.78
N HIS A 65 32.99 -1.48 -7.71
CA HIS A 65 34.28 -0.85 -8.01
C HIS A 65 34.26 0.20 -9.12
N ARG A 66 33.11 0.45 -9.77
CA ARG A 66 33.00 1.44 -10.86
C ARG A 66 32.54 2.83 -10.42
N GLN A 67 32.60 3.16 -9.13
CA GLN A 67 32.46 4.54 -8.69
C GLN A 67 33.82 5.24 -8.65
N PRO A 68 34.04 6.29 -9.46
CA PRO A 68 35.25 7.09 -9.35
C PRO A 68 35.33 7.66 -7.94
N ALA A 69 36.51 7.55 -7.31
CA ALA A 69 36.77 7.86 -5.89
C ALA A 69 36.36 9.28 -5.44
N ASN A 70 35.99 10.17 -6.38
CA ASN A 70 35.64 11.56 -6.14
C ASN A 70 34.15 11.90 -6.37
N ALA A 71 33.32 10.95 -6.81
CA ALA A 71 31.87 11.14 -6.80
C ALA A 71 31.36 10.76 -5.41
N GLY A 72 31.00 11.76 -4.60
CA GLY A 72 30.48 11.54 -3.24
C GLY A 72 29.51 10.38 -3.19
N ARG A 73 29.71 9.45 -2.23
CA ARG A 73 29.00 8.16 -2.06
C ARG A 73 27.53 8.24 -2.47
N SER A 74 27.23 8.01 -3.74
CA SER A 74 25.89 7.55 -4.12
C SER A 74 25.86 6.08 -3.75
N PRO A 75 24.92 5.62 -2.91
CA PRO A 75 24.88 4.22 -2.54
C PRO A 75 24.81 3.36 -3.81
N ALA A 76 25.58 2.27 -3.86
CA ALA A 76 25.81 1.45 -5.06
C ALA A 76 24.54 0.89 -5.74
N HIS A 77 23.38 1.07 -5.10
CA HIS A 77 22.08 0.57 -5.53
C HIS A 77 21.05 1.72 -5.49
N THR A 78 21.30 2.78 -6.26
CA THR A 78 20.42 3.96 -6.34
C THR A 78 19.68 3.99 -7.66
N LEU A 79 18.37 4.18 -7.62
CA LEU A 79 17.59 4.56 -8.80
C LEU A 79 17.42 6.08 -8.82
N VAL A 80 17.44 6.66 -10.01
CA VAL A 80 17.21 8.10 -10.21
C VAL A 80 15.99 8.28 -11.10
N TYR A 81 15.01 8.99 -10.59
CA TYR A 81 13.78 9.37 -11.28
C TYR A 81 13.78 10.86 -11.58
N GLU A 82 12.91 11.31 -12.49
CA GLU A 82 12.52 12.72 -12.49
C GLU A 82 11.87 13.09 -11.15
N ASP A 83 12.11 14.30 -10.69
CA ASP A 83 11.38 14.86 -9.55
C ASP A 83 10.12 15.56 -10.05
N VAL A 84 8.97 14.91 -9.82
CA VAL A 84 7.66 15.38 -10.27
C VAL A 84 7.20 16.67 -9.59
N PHE A 85 7.77 17.01 -8.43
CA PHE A 85 7.44 18.22 -7.67
C PHE A 85 8.29 19.40 -8.13
N VAL A 86 9.60 19.19 -8.28
CA VAL A 86 10.50 20.24 -8.80
C VAL A 86 10.14 20.58 -10.26
N GLY A 87 9.79 19.58 -11.06
CA GLY A 87 9.27 19.76 -12.41
C GLY A 87 7.84 20.34 -12.47
N ARG A 88 7.18 20.55 -11.32
CA ARG A 88 5.81 21.07 -11.17
C ARG A 88 4.73 20.26 -11.90
N ARG A 89 5.03 19.02 -12.28
CA ARG A 89 4.02 18.09 -12.83
C ARG A 89 3.01 17.74 -11.74
N CYS A 90 3.49 17.51 -10.53
CA CYS A 90 2.69 17.35 -9.33
C CYS A 90 3.02 18.45 -8.32
N GLN A 91 2.08 18.76 -7.44
CA GLN A 91 2.22 19.84 -6.43
C GLN A 91 2.10 19.29 -5.02
N SER A 92 1.50 18.12 -4.83
CA SER A 92 1.24 17.55 -3.51
C SER A 92 1.11 16.05 -3.61
N LEU A 93 1.38 15.36 -2.50
CA LEU A 93 0.94 13.97 -2.34
C LEU A 93 -0.54 13.94 -1.96
N LEU A 94 -1.23 12.82 -2.22
CA LEU A 94 -2.62 12.63 -1.79
C LEU A 94 -2.75 12.82 -0.27
N GLY A 95 -1.77 12.31 0.49
CA GLY A 95 -1.72 12.52 1.94
C GLY A 95 -1.60 13.99 2.36
N ASP A 96 -0.88 14.81 1.59
CA ASP A 96 -0.76 16.25 1.85
C ASP A 96 -2.09 16.98 1.59
N LEU A 97 -2.79 16.61 0.52
CA LEU A 97 -4.10 17.17 0.17
C LEU A 97 -5.14 16.85 1.24
N ILE A 98 -5.20 15.58 1.67
CA ILE A 98 -6.10 15.14 2.73
C ILE A 98 -5.77 15.87 4.03
N THR A 99 -4.49 15.94 4.42
CA THR A 99 -4.06 16.63 5.64
C THR A 99 -4.40 18.13 5.60
N ALA A 100 -4.23 18.77 4.44
CA ALA A 100 -4.58 20.17 4.24
C ALA A 100 -6.09 20.40 4.45
N ALA A 101 -6.93 19.61 3.79
CA ALA A 101 -8.38 19.71 3.89
C ALA A 101 -8.92 19.29 5.27
N ASP A 102 -8.23 18.38 5.98
CA ASP A 102 -8.56 18.02 7.37
C ASP A 102 -8.24 19.16 8.35
N THR A 103 -7.21 19.97 8.05
CA THR A 103 -6.78 21.09 8.90
C THR A 103 -7.56 22.36 8.64
N ASP A 104 -7.78 22.69 7.37
CA ASP A 104 -8.51 23.86 6.91
C ASP A 104 -9.45 23.45 5.76
N PRO A 105 -10.74 23.18 6.04
CA PRO A 105 -11.68 22.61 5.07
C PRO A 105 -12.23 23.66 4.10
N ALA A 106 -11.36 24.52 3.56
CA ALA A 106 -11.72 25.44 2.50
C ALA A 106 -12.29 24.67 1.29
N PRO A 107 -13.30 25.20 0.58
CA PRO A 107 -13.93 24.50 -0.55
C PRO A 107 -12.94 24.02 -1.62
N THR A 108 -11.88 24.78 -1.87
CA THR A 108 -10.81 24.43 -2.81
C THR A 108 -9.97 23.24 -2.34
N ALA A 109 -9.65 23.15 -1.04
CA ALA A 109 -8.90 22.03 -0.47
C ALA A 109 -9.70 20.72 -0.57
N VAL A 110 -10.99 20.76 -0.22
CA VAL A 110 -11.90 19.61 -0.36
C VAL A 110 -12.05 19.21 -1.83
N HIS A 111 -12.22 20.19 -2.73
CA HIS A 111 -12.31 19.92 -4.17
C HIS A 111 -11.06 19.23 -4.71
N ASN A 112 -9.86 19.64 -4.28
CA ASN A 112 -8.61 19.01 -4.70
C ASN A 112 -8.51 17.54 -4.25
N VAL A 113 -9.00 17.21 -3.05
CA VAL A 113 -9.07 15.82 -2.59
C VAL A 113 -10.03 15.00 -3.46
N VAL A 114 -11.22 15.54 -3.76
CA VAL A 114 -12.20 14.88 -4.64
C VAL A 114 -11.61 14.63 -6.03
N ALA A 115 -10.97 15.65 -6.63
CA ALA A 115 -10.32 15.55 -7.93
C ALA A 115 -9.17 14.53 -7.95
N ALA A 116 -8.41 14.42 -6.85
CA ALA A 116 -7.35 13.42 -6.73
C ALA A 116 -7.92 11.99 -6.68
N ILE A 117 -9.01 11.77 -5.93
CA ILE A 117 -9.69 10.46 -5.91
C ILE A 117 -10.27 10.10 -7.28
N ASP A 118 -10.79 11.07 -8.01
CA ASP A 118 -11.25 10.87 -9.39
C ASP A 118 -10.11 10.44 -10.31
N ALA A 119 -8.98 11.14 -10.26
CA ALA A 119 -7.80 10.77 -11.05
C ALA A 119 -7.27 9.37 -10.69
N VAL A 120 -7.32 8.97 -9.41
CA VAL A 120 -6.98 7.59 -8.99
C VAL A 120 -7.95 6.58 -9.59
N CYS A 121 -9.26 6.85 -9.53
CA CYS A 121 -10.28 5.98 -10.11
C CYS A 121 -10.11 5.85 -11.62
N ASP A 122 -9.90 6.97 -12.32
CA ASP A 122 -9.68 7.00 -13.76
C ASP A 122 -8.42 6.23 -14.13
N SER A 123 -7.33 6.37 -13.36
CA SER A 123 -6.10 5.61 -13.59
C SER A 123 -6.30 4.11 -13.39
N PHE A 124 -7.08 3.67 -12.40
CA PHE A 124 -7.41 2.25 -12.24
C PHE A 124 -8.28 1.74 -13.39
N THR A 125 -9.30 2.50 -13.80
CA THR A 125 -10.17 2.16 -14.92
C THR A 125 -9.36 2.04 -16.22
N ALA A 126 -8.44 2.97 -16.46
CA ALA A 126 -7.55 2.94 -17.63
C ALA A 126 -6.62 1.72 -17.61
N ALA A 127 -6.00 1.42 -16.46
CA ALA A 127 -5.13 0.24 -16.31
C ALA A 127 -5.90 -1.07 -16.52
N LEU A 128 -7.10 -1.19 -15.93
CA LEU A 128 -7.99 -2.33 -16.14
C LEU A 128 -8.42 -2.44 -17.60
N SER A 129 -8.77 -1.34 -18.25
CA SER A 129 -9.18 -1.36 -19.66
C SER A 129 -8.04 -1.78 -20.60
N ALA A 130 -6.80 -1.37 -20.28
CA ALA A 130 -5.64 -1.65 -21.13
C ALA A 130 -5.00 -3.02 -20.87
N THR A 131 -5.03 -3.52 -19.63
CA THR A 131 -4.21 -4.67 -19.19
C THR A 131 -5.00 -5.71 -18.37
N GLY A 132 -6.30 -5.49 -18.25
CA GLY A 132 -7.21 -6.28 -17.45
C GLY A 132 -7.33 -7.72 -17.96
N GLU A 133 -7.10 -8.68 -17.07
CA GLU A 133 -7.34 -10.09 -17.39
C GLU A 133 -7.66 -10.91 -16.13
N ILE A 134 -8.23 -12.09 -16.35
CA ILE A 134 -8.39 -13.10 -15.32
C ILE A 134 -7.12 -13.95 -15.25
N ALA A 135 -6.29 -13.73 -14.23
CA ALA A 135 -5.02 -14.45 -14.02
C ALA A 135 -5.05 -15.27 -12.73
N ARG A 136 -4.13 -16.23 -12.61
CA ARG A 136 -3.91 -16.96 -11.35
C ARG A 136 -3.18 -16.07 -10.35
N LEU A 137 -3.43 -16.27 -9.05
CA LEU A 137 -2.74 -15.50 -8.00
C LEU A 137 -1.21 -15.69 -8.07
N GLU A 138 -0.73 -16.88 -8.42
CA GLU A 138 0.71 -17.16 -8.59
C GLU A 138 1.36 -16.46 -9.80
N GLU A 139 0.57 -15.89 -10.70
CA GLU A 139 1.04 -15.06 -11.82
C GLU A 139 1.08 -13.56 -11.45
N CYS A 140 0.61 -13.20 -10.25
CA CYS A 140 0.62 -11.83 -9.73
C CYS A 140 1.88 -11.56 -8.89
N VAL A 141 2.17 -10.28 -8.61
CA VAL A 141 3.22 -9.89 -7.68
C VAL A 141 2.89 -10.43 -6.28
N PRO A 142 3.73 -11.31 -5.70
CA PRO A 142 3.35 -12.06 -4.50
C PRO A 142 3.49 -11.26 -3.20
N ALA A 143 4.33 -10.22 -3.20
CA ALA A 143 4.90 -9.62 -1.99
C ALA A 143 3.87 -9.05 -1.00
N LEU A 144 2.74 -8.51 -1.49
CA LEU A 144 1.73 -7.88 -0.64
C LEU A 144 0.65 -8.83 -0.16
N TYR A 145 0.31 -9.85 -0.94
CA TYR A 145 -0.81 -10.74 -0.65
C TYR A 145 -0.33 -12.16 -0.38
N ALA A 146 0.10 -12.87 -1.41
CA ALA A 146 0.46 -14.28 -1.35
C ALA A 146 1.56 -14.55 -0.30
N ASP A 147 2.65 -13.77 -0.32
CA ASP A 147 3.76 -13.94 0.61
C ASP A 147 3.43 -13.57 2.05
N ARG A 148 2.52 -12.60 2.24
CA ARG A 148 2.12 -12.18 3.60
C ARG A 148 1.20 -13.20 4.25
N ILE A 149 0.29 -13.80 3.48
CA ILE A 149 -0.77 -14.68 3.99
C ILE A 149 -0.36 -16.16 4.08
N ARG A 150 0.70 -16.58 3.35
CA ARG A 150 1.20 -17.97 3.38
C ARG A 150 1.46 -18.46 4.82
N PRO A 151 1.35 -19.78 5.09
CA PRO A 151 1.76 -20.34 6.37
C PRO A 151 3.18 -19.90 6.76
N GLY A 152 3.36 -19.45 8.01
CA GLY A 152 4.63 -18.87 8.47
C GLY A 152 5.00 -17.51 7.88
N GLY A 153 4.17 -16.93 7.01
CA GLY A 153 4.33 -15.59 6.45
C GLY A 153 4.15 -14.47 7.49
N ARG A 154 4.17 -13.22 7.02
CA ARG A 154 4.13 -12.03 7.87
C ARG A 154 2.88 -11.98 8.76
N ILE A 155 1.71 -12.28 8.19
CA ILE A 155 0.44 -12.28 8.93
C ILE A 155 0.45 -13.33 10.05
N ALA A 156 0.88 -14.55 9.75
CA ALA A 156 1.00 -15.60 10.77
C ALA A 156 2.01 -15.21 11.87
N THR A 157 3.16 -14.65 11.46
CA THR A 157 4.22 -14.21 12.36
C THR A 157 3.77 -13.13 13.33
N TRP A 158 2.87 -12.24 12.92
CA TRP A 158 2.42 -11.13 13.75
C TRP A 158 1.18 -11.47 14.57
N TYR A 159 0.23 -12.17 13.98
CA TYR A 159 -1.12 -12.30 14.55
C TYR A 159 -1.43 -13.68 15.14
N LEU A 160 -0.68 -14.72 14.76
CA LEU A 160 -0.90 -16.09 15.26
C LEU A 160 0.13 -16.53 16.30
N ARG A 161 1.09 -15.68 16.68
CA ARG A 161 2.00 -15.96 17.80
C ARG A 161 1.30 -15.77 19.15
N ASP A 162 1.82 -16.41 20.21
CA ASP A 162 1.27 -16.46 21.58
C ASP A 162 1.27 -15.12 22.35
N ARG A 163 1.23 -13.98 21.66
CA ARG A 163 1.44 -12.66 22.25
C ARG A 163 0.38 -11.64 21.87
N LEU A 164 -0.68 -12.04 21.14
CA LEU A 164 -1.72 -11.09 20.78
C LEU A 164 -2.72 -10.94 21.95
N THR A 165 -2.42 -9.98 22.81
CA THR A 165 -3.26 -9.63 23.95
C THR A 165 -3.63 -8.15 23.92
N ILE A 166 -4.84 -7.80 24.35
CA ILE A 166 -5.24 -6.41 24.62
C ILE A 166 -5.37 -6.20 26.14
N PRO A 167 -5.01 -5.03 26.68
CA PRO A 167 -5.25 -4.77 28.10
C PRO A 167 -6.77 -4.65 28.36
N ASP A 168 -7.28 -5.36 29.36
CA ASP A 168 -8.63 -5.16 29.89
C ASP A 168 -8.72 -3.73 30.45
N PRO A 169 -9.63 -2.87 29.96
CA PRO A 169 -9.73 -1.50 30.43
C PRO A 169 -10.13 -1.38 31.91
N ARG A 170 -10.68 -2.43 32.53
CA ARG A 170 -11.08 -2.44 33.95
C ARG A 170 -9.96 -2.89 34.87
N THR A 171 -9.21 -3.91 34.46
CA THR A 171 -8.23 -4.59 35.33
C THR A 171 -6.78 -4.34 34.91
N GLY A 172 -6.55 -3.84 33.69
CA GLY A 172 -5.23 -3.72 33.08
C GLY A 172 -4.62 -5.05 32.63
N ASN A 173 -5.23 -6.19 32.97
CA ASN A 173 -4.70 -7.50 32.66
C ASN A 173 -4.77 -7.81 31.15
N PRO A 174 -3.80 -8.54 30.59
CA PRO A 174 -3.84 -8.96 29.20
C PRO A 174 -5.00 -9.93 28.96
N VAL A 175 -5.83 -9.61 27.97
CA VAL A 175 -6.91 -10.45 27.44
C VAL A 175 -6.44 -11.05 26.13
N ASP A 176 -6.37 -12.37 26.06
CA ASP A 176 -6.06 -13.07 24.82
C ASP A 176 -7.20 -12.87 23.81
N VAL A 177 -6.88 -12.23 22.68
CA VAL A 177 -7.86 -11.95 21.62
C VAL A 177 -7.85 -13.00 20.52
N ARG A 178 -7.21 -14.15 20.71
CA ARG A 178 -7.19 -15.22 19.70
C ARG A 178 -8.40 -16.14 19.76
N GLU A 179 -9.00 -16.27 20.94
CA GLU A 179 -10.21 -17.07 21.07
C GLU A 179 -11.37 -16.41 20.32
N PRO A 180 -12.20 -17.20 19.60
CA PRO A 180 -13.39 -16.68 18.95
C PRO A 180 -14.29 -15.97 19.96
N ARG A 181 -14.60 -14.71 19.68
CA ARG A 181 -15.49 -13.89 20.52
C ARG A 181 -16.55 -13.23 19.66
N GLU A 182 -17.71 -13.02 20.24
CA GLU A 182 -18.69 -12.12 19.66
C GLU A 182 -18.24 -10.69 19.92
N LEU A 183 -18.03 -9.94 18.85
CA LEU A 183 -17.66 -8.53 18.91
C LEU A 183 -18.90 -7.71 18.55
N VAL A 184 -19.46 -6.97 19.49
CA VAL A 184 -20.58 -6.07 19.23
C VAL A 184 -20.03 -4.65 19.03
N VAL A 185 -19.87 -4.20 17.78
CA VAL A 185 -19.40 -2.83 17.46
C VAL A 185 -20.60 -1.96 17.11
N ASN A 186 -20.83 -0.90 17.89
CA ASN A 186 -21.94 0.04 17.66
C ASN A 186 -23.31 -0.66 17.49
N GLY A 187 -23.53 -1.75 18.24
CA GLY A 187 -24.75 -2.56 18.16
C GLY A 187 -24.76 -3.61 17.05
N THR A 188 -23.78 -3.61 16.15
CA THR A 188 -23.64 -4.65 15.11
C THR A 188 -22.83 -5.81 15.64
N VAL A 189 -23.37 -7.03 15.51
CA VAL A 189 -22.69 -8.25 15.94
C VAL A 189 -21.73 -8.70 14.84
N HIS A 190 -20.48 -8.89 15.22
CA HIS A 190 -19.40 -9.43 14.41
C HIS A 190 -18.83 -10.67 15.10
N ARG A 191 -18.30 -11.61 14.32
CA ARG A 191 -17.48 -12.69 14.85
C ARG A 191 -16.01 -12.29 14.76
N TRP A 192 -15.37 -12.15 15.92
CA TRP A 192 -13.93 -12.01 15.98
C TRP A 192 -13.32 -13.41 16.06
N ASP A 193 -12.87 -13.93 14.91
CA ASP A 193 -12.20 -15.22 14.78
C ASP A 193 -10.98 -15.01 13.89
N LEU A 194 -9.89 -14.54 14.49
CA LEU A 194 -8.70 -14.12 13.75
C LEU A 194 -8.04 -15.29 13.00
N ALA A 195 -7.96 -16.46 13.63
CA ALA A 195 -7.45 -17.67 12.99
C ALA A 195 -8.35 -18.09 11.83
N GLY A 196 -9.67 -18.15 12.04
CA GLY A 196 -10.63 -18.45 11.00
C GLY A 196 -10.61 -17.45 9.84
N ALA A 197 -10.42 -16.15 10.13
CA ALA A 197 -10.30 -15.10 9.12
C ALA A 197 -9.02 -15.25 8.29
N ILE A 198 -7.89 -15.56 8.92
CA ILE A 198 -6.63 -15.84 8.21
C ILE A 198 -6.77 -17.09 7.33
N ASP A 199 -7.40 -18.15 7.84
CA ASP A 199 -7.60 -19.37 7.05
C ASP A 199 -8.60 -19.18 5.91
N ALA A 200 -9.64 -18.37 6.11
CA ALA A 200 -10.55 -17.96 5.05
C ALA A 200 -9.81 -17.16 3.98
N ALA A 201 -8.96 -16.20 4.38
CA ALA A 201 -8.13 -15.43 3.46
C ALA A 201 -7.16 -16.33 2.67
N ARG A 202 -6.54 -17.33 3.29
CA ARG A 202 -5.70 -18.33 2.59
C ARG A 202 -6.47 -19.15 1.57
N ARG A 203 -7.68 -19.58 1.91
CA ARG A 203 -8.53 -20.35 0.97
C ARG A 203 -8.96 -19.50 -0.22
N ALA A 204 -9.30 -18.23 0.01
CA ALA A 204 -9.64 -17.28 -1.04
C ALA A 204 -8.41 -16.99 -1.91
N LEU A 205 -7.28 -16.64 -1.29
CA LEU A 205 -6.01 -16.30 -1.93
C LEU A 205 -5.13 -17.54 -2.14
N ARG A 206 -5.72 -18.64 -2.64
CA ARG A 206 -4.94 -19.83 -3.02
C ARG A 206 -4.15 -19.57 -4.31
N PRO A 207 -2.94 -20.12 -4.51
CA PRO A 207 -2.09 -19.83 -5.68
C PRO A 207 -2.77 -20.02 -7.05
N GLY A 208 -3.53 -21.10 -7.23
CA GLY A 208 -4.30 -21.36 -8.45
C GLY A 208 -5.66 -20.64 -8.53
N GLY A 209 -5.99 -19.80 -7.56
CA GLY A 209 -7.22 -18.99 -7.58
C GLY A 209 -7.18 -17.97 -8.71
N ARG A 210 -8.28 -17.83 -9.45
CA ARG A 210 -8.39 -16.90 -10.58
C ARG A 210 -9.04 -15.60 -10.12
N TRP A 211 -8.40 -14.48 -10.46
CA TRP A 211 -8.80 -13.14 -10.01
C TRP A 211 -8.82 -12.16 -11.18
N ALA A 212 -9.66 -11.13 -11.08
CA ALA A 212 -9.54 -9.96 -11.94
C ALA A 212 -8.26 -9.20 -11.57
N THR A 213 -7.38 -9.02 -12.55
CA THR A 213 -6.05 -8.42 -12.39
C THR A 213 -5.80 -7.33 -13.42
N ALA A 214 -4.86 -6.45 -13.15
CA ALA A 214 -4.31 -5.49 -14.10
C ALA A 214 -2.85 -5.19 -13.75
N LEU A 215 -2.12 -4.53 -14.65
CA LEU A 215 -0.82 -3.94 -14.34
C LEU A 215 -1.04 -2.65 -13.55
N THR A 216 -0.69 -2.66 -12.26
CA THR A 216 -0.93 -1.56 -11.31
C THR A 216 0.32 -1.28 -10.47
N GLN A 217 0.30 -0.18 -9.69
CA GLN A 217 1.42 0.21 -8.83
C GLN A 217 1.63 -0.76 -7.64
N GLY A 218 0.59 -1.45 -7.16
CA GLY A 218 0.71 -2.52 -6.17
C GLY A 218 0.49 -2.10 -4.73
N ASP A 219 0.88 -0.88 -4.33
CA ASP A 219 0.68 -0.38 -2.96
C ASP A 219 0.07 1.03 -2.96
N PRO A 220 -1.21 1.17 -3.37
CA PRO A 220 -1.84 2.46 -3.64
C PRO A 220 -2.18 3.22 -2.35
N THR A 221 -1.15 3.67 -1.65
CA THR A 221 -1.22 4.39 -0.39
C THR A 221 -1.10 5.89 -0.61
N GLU A 222 -1.62 6.70 0.32
CA GLU A 222 -1.61 8.17 0.21
C GLU A 222 -0.21 8.79 -0.07
N PRO A 223 0.91 8.25 0.47
CA PRO A 223 2.25 8.71 0.13
C PRO A 223 2.77 8.29 -1.25
N ASN A 224 2.15 7.29 -1.89
CA ASN A 224 2.59 6.74 -3.17
C ASN A 224 1.84 7.35 -4.37
N ILE A 225 1.03 8.39 -4.11
CA ILE A 225 0.18 9.06 -5.11
C ILE A 225 0.49 10.55 -5.08
N ALA A 226 1.09 11.06 -6.14
CA ALA A 226 1.28 12.49 -6.35
C ALA A 226 0.20 13.06 -7.27
N PHE A 227 -0.21 14.29 -7.00
CA PHE A 227 -1.27 14.98 -7.71
C PHE A 227 -0.86 16.43 -8.01
N GLY A 228 -1.13 16.88 -9.23
CA GLY A 228 -0.93 18.26 -9.66
C GLY A 228 -2.20 18.92 -10.18
N SER A 229 -2.99 18.18 -10.96
CA SER A 229 -4.27 18.65 -11.50
C SER A 229 -5.17 17.44 -11.79
N PRO A 230 -6.46 17.64 -12.11
CA PRO A 230 -7.35 16.54 -12.51
C PRO A 230 -6.81 15.67 -13.66
N LYS A 231 -5.90 16.20 -14.48
CA LYS A 231 -5.24 15.45 -15.58
C LYS A 231 -3.83 14.98 -15.24
N THR A 232 -3.34 15.28 -14.04
CA THR A 232 -1.94 15.06 -13.65
C THR A 232 -1.87 14.35 -12.31
N LEU A 233 -2.05 13.02 -12.38
CA LEU A 233 -1.70 12.08 -11.32
C LEU A 233 -0.34 11.47 -11.63
N CYS A 234 0.41 11.07 -10.61
CA CYS A 234 1.59 10.26 -10.75
C CYS A 234 1.66 9.20 -9.65
N TRP A 235 1.76 7.94 -10.05
CA TRP A 235 2.09 6.84 -9.14
C TRP A 235 3.57 6.89 -8.80
N LEU A 236 3.90 6.55 -7.56
CA LEU A 236 5.26 6.47 -7.03
C LEU A 236 5.45 5.10 -6.35
N ASP A 237 6.71 4.77 -6.05
CA ASP A 237 7.11 3.56 -5.33
C ASP A 237 6.73 2.25 -6.05
N PHE A 238 7.70 1.60 -6.72
CA PHE A 238 7.42 0.52 -7.67
C PHE A 238 7.86 -0.87 -7.20
N GLU A 239 8.21 -1.03 -5.92
CA GLU A 239 8.69 -2.31 -5.37
C GLU A 239 7.66 -3.43 -5.47
N HIS A 240 6.38 -3.06 -5.61
CA HIS A 240 5.25 -3.98 -5.73
C HIS A 240 4.46 -3.80 -7.04
N ALA A 241 4.98 -3.00 -7.97
CA ALA A 241 4.34 -2.74 -9.25
C ALA A 241 4.45 -3.96 -10.18
N GLY A 242 3.39 -4.17 -10.97
CA GLY A 242 3.26 -5.32 -11.86
C GLY A 242 1.83 -5.80 -11.94
N ARG A 243 1.61 -7.08 -12.28
CA ARG A 243 0.27 -7.66 -12.29
C ARG A 243 -0.22 -7.89 -10.87
N ASN A 244 -1.30 -7.22 -10.47
CA ASN A 244 -1.88 -7.30 -9.14
C ASN A 244 -3.38 -7.61 -9.19
N ILE A 245 -3.90 -8.15 -8.08
CA ILE A 245 -5.34 -8.38 -7.90
C ILE A 245 -6.06 -7.05 -7.66
N LEU A 246 -7.04 -6.70 -8.49
CA LEU A 246 -7.73 -5.39 -8.41
C LEU A 246 -8.46 -5.19 -7.08
N ALA A 247 -9.10 -6.25 -6.58
CA ALA A 247 -9.76 -6.21 -5.27
C ALA A 247 -8.76 -5.91 -4.14
N GLY A 248 -7.52 -6.37 -4.26
CA GLY A 248 -6.45 -6.06 -3.32
C GLY A 248 -6.03 -4.60 -3.38
N GLU A 249 -5.78 -4.06 -4.57
CA GLU A 249 -5.40 -2.64 -4.77
C GLU A 249 -6.43 -1.71 -4.12
N ILE A 250 -7.70 -1.96 -4.41
CA ILE A 250 -8.82 -1.19 -3.87
C ILE A 250 -8.89 -1.31 -2.35
N ALA A 251 -8.75 -2.53 -1.81
CA ALA A 251 -8.77 -2.75 -0.37
C ALA A 251 -7.60 -2.03 0.33
N THR A 252 -6.40 -2.02 -0.26
CA THR A 252 -5.23 -1.30 0.25
C THR A 252 -5.51 0.20 0.31
N LEU A 253 -5.96 0.80 -0.79
CA LEU A 253 -6.30 2.23 -0.85
C LEU A 253 -7.36 2.59 0.18
N LEU A 254 -8.47 1.84 0.21
CA LEU A 254 -9.56 2.08 1.16
C LEU A 254 -9.10 1.96 2.61
N TRP A 255 -8.27 0.96 2.93
CA TRP A 255 -7.75 0.79 4.27
C TRP A 255 -6.83 1.94 4.68
N TYR A 256 -6.08 2.52 3.75
CA TYR A 256 -5.29 3.72 3.98
C TYR A 256 -6.15 4.98 4.14
N LEU A 257 -7.17 5.16 3.29
CA LEU A 257 -8.12 6.27 3.41
C LEU A 257 -8.94 6.20 4.70
N VAL A 258 -9.28 5.01 5.19
CA VAL A 258 -10.09 4.84 6.41
C VAL A 258 -9.22 4.89 7.66
N GLY A 259 -8.23 4.00 7.77
CA GLY A 259 -7.58 3.69 9.05
C GLY A 259 -6.08 3.91 9.12
N MET A 260 -5.33 3.45 8.12
CA MET A 260 -3.88 3.52 8.20
C MET A 260 -3.38 4.96 8.11
N GLY A 261 -3.88 5.74 7.15
CA GLY A 261 -3.37 7.08 6.89
C GLY A 261 -3.86 8.14 7.87
N GLY A 262 -5.10 8.01 8.36
CA GLY A 262 -5.66 8.97 9.32
C GLY A 262 -5.27 8.70 10.77
N TRP A 263 -4.96 7.45 11.11
CA TRP A 263 -4.81 7.03 12.51
C TRP A 263 -3.55 6.19 12.77
N LEU A 264 -3.47 4.98 12.22
CA LEU A 264 -2.50 3.99 12.69
C LEU A 264 -1.06 4.37 12.35
N VAL A 265 -0.79 4.82 11.12
CA VAL A 265 0.56 5.23 10.71
C VAL A 265 0.99 6.52 11.41
N PRO A 266 0.17 7.59 11.46
CA PRO A 266 0.53 8.79 12.22
C PRO A 266 0.79 8.51 13.70
N LEU A 267 0.03 7.60 14.31
CA LEU A 267 0.15 7.29 15.73
C LEU A 267 1.39 6.43 16.05
N TYR A 268 1.58 5.32 15.33
CA TYR A 268 2.58 4.32 15.69
C TYR A 268 3.87 4.44 14.89
N ARG A 269 3.86 5.16 13.77
CA ARG A 269 5.01 5.33 12.87
C ARG A 269 5.11 6.77 12.35
N PRO A 270 5.06 7.81 13.22
CA PRO A 270 5.05 9.21 12.79
C PRO A 270 6.26 9.59 11.93
N ALA A 271 7.43 9.00 12.19
CA ALA A 271 8.65 9.20 11.40
C ALA A 271 8.56 8.69 9.95
N VAL A 272 7.56 7.84 9.62
CA VAL A 272 7.27 7.47 8.22
C VAL A 272 6.66 8.65 7.49
N TYR A 273 5.67 9.30 8.08
CA TYR A 273 5.01 10.43 7.45
C TYR A 273 5.84 11.70 7.46
N ALA A 274 6.60 11.94 8.51
CA ALA A 274 7.51 13.09 8.56
C ALA A 274 8.57 13.09 7.43
N ARG A 275 8.93 11.91 6.89
CA ARG A 275 9.90 11.80 5.78
C ARG A 275 9.26 11.69 4.40
N THR A 276 7.98 11.32 4.31
CA THR A 276 7.29 11.12 3.02
C THR A 276 6.34 12.24 2.66
N LEU A 277 5.64 12.81 3.64
CA LEU A 277 4.65 13.88 3.43
C LEU A 277 5.26 15.24 3.76
N HIS A 278 4.86 16.27 3.02
CA HIS A 278 5.19 17.65 3.35
C HIS A 278 4.39 18.13 4.56
N ARG A 279 3.21 17.55 4.80
CA ARG A 279 2.34 17.84 5.94
C ARG A 279 2.16 16.59 6.77
N SER A 280 2.56 16.65 8.04
CA SER A 280 2.31 15.56 8.99
C SER A 280 0.84 15.56 9.40
N PRO A 281 0.07 14.48 9.13
CA PRO A 281 -1.30 14.40 9.60
C PRO A 281 -1.33 14.25 11.11
N ARG A 282 -2.34 14.87 11.72
CA ARG A 282 -2.68 14.62 13.12
C ARG A 282 -3.40 13.27 13.23
N PRO A 283 -2.97 12.35 14.11
CA PRO A 283 -3.69 11.11 14.33
C PRO A 283 -5.15 11.39 14.75
N THR A 284 -6.10 10.77 14.08
CA THR A 284 -7.55 10.81 14.40
C THR A 284 -8.03 9.42 14.81
N PRO A 285 -7.68 8.97 16.04
CA PRO A 285 -8.11 7.66 16.52
C PRO A 285 -9.63 7.60 16.69
N PRO A 286 -10.25 6.42 16.48
CA PRO A 286 -11.62 6.21 16.92
C PRO A 286 -11.70 6.40 18.43
N THR A 287 -12.73 7.11 18.88
CA THR A 287 -13.02 7.35 20.29
C THR A 287 -13.91 6.23 20.78
N ALA A 288 -13.40 5.39 21.68
CA ALA A 288 -14.20 4.40 22.38
C ALA A 288 -15.02 5.09 23.48
N GLN A 289 -16.35 5.00 23.38
CA GLN A 289 -17.30 5.52 24.37
C GLN A 289 -17.59 4.49 25.47
N ASP A 290 -17.64 3.21 25.09
CA ASP A 290 -17.81 2.09 26.01
C ASP A 290 -17.06 0.87 25.47
N VAL A 291 -16.31 0.21 26.35
CA VAL A 291 -15.70 -1.08 26.11
C VAL A 291 -16.10 -2.00 27.24
N THR A 292 -17.00 -2.94 26.94
CA THR A 292 -17.51 -3.90 27.91
C THR A 292 -17.08 -5.30 27.49
N ILE A 293 -16.33 -5.97 28.37
CA ILE A 293 -16.02 -7.39 28.25
C ILE A 293 -16.97 -8.16 29.14
N ALA A 294 -17.58 -9.22 28.59
CA ALA A 294 -18.40 -10.16 29.34
C ALA A 294 -17.60 -10.81 30.47
N SER A 295 -18.26 -11.11 31.60
CA SER A 295 -17.62 -11.80 32.73
C SER A 295 -17.08 -13.19 32.37
N ASN A 296 -17.65 -13.84 31.36
CA ASN A 296 -17.18 -15.11 30.80
C ASN A 296 -16.18 -14.94 29.64
N GLY A 297 -15.80 -13.71 29.29
CA GLY A 297 -14.91 -13.38 28.18
C GLY A 297 -15.48 -13.59 26.78
N ARG A 298 -16.69 -14.14 26.61
CA ARG A 298 -17.21 -14.57 25.30
C ARG A 298 -17.62 -13.44 24.36
N TRP A 299 -18.04 -12.29 24.90
CA TRP A 299 -18.37 -11.13 24.08
C TRP A 299 -17.60 -9.88 24.51
N LEU A 300 -17.19 -9.11 23.51
CA LEU A 300 -16.58 -7.79 23.62
C LEU A 300 -17.54 -6.80 22.96
N ARG A 301 -18.10 -5.87 23.71
CA ARG A 301 -18.91 -4.78 23.15
C ARG A 301 -18.08 -3.51 23.12
N ILE A 302 -18.00 -2.91 21.93
CA ILE A 302 -17.35 -1.63 21.70
C ILE A 302 -18.42 -0.68 21.17
N ARG A 303 -18.65 0.41 21.90
CA ARG A 303 -19.30 1.59 21.32
C ARG A 303 -18.21 2.58 21.01
N CYS A 304 -18.07 2.95 19.74
CA CYS A 304 -17.06 3.90 19.31
C CYS A 304 -17.60 4.85 18.24
N THR A 305 -17.05 6.06 18.21
CA THR A 305 -17.21 6.98 17.10
C THR A 305 -15.87 7.14 16.41
N TRP A 306 -15.88 7.37 15.10
CA TRP A 306 -14.67 7.67 14.37
C TRP A 306 -14.86 8.96 13.57
N PRO A 307 -14.56 10.12 14.19
CA PRO A 307 -14.56 11.37 13.46
C PRO A 307 -13.33 11.37 12.53
N VAL A 308 -13.57 11.20 11.24
CA VAL A 308 -12.57 11.47 10.21
C VAL A 308 -12.62 12.95 9.83
N GLY A 309 -11.48 13.56 9.53
CA GLY A 309 -11.42 14.95 9.08
C GLY A 309 -12.15 15.17 7.75
N ALA A 310 -12.41 16.44 7.40
CA ALA A 310 -13.21 16.79 6.23
C ALA A 310 -12.61 16.31 4.90
N GLY A 311 -11.29 16.37 4.74
CA GLY A 311 -10.58 15.86 3.56
C GLY A 311 -10.77 14.35 3.44
N ARG A 312 -10.55 13.62 4.53
CA ARG A 312 -10.71 12.16 4.55
C ARG A 312 -12.16 11.73 4.33
N ALA A 313 -13.12 12.44 4.94
CA ALA A 313 -14.54 12.25 4.70
C ALA A 313 -14.89 12.46 3.22
N ALA A 314 -14.37 13.51 2.59
CA ALA A 314 -14.58 13.79 1.17
C ALA A 314 -13.97 12.71 0.28
N ALA A 315 -12.76 12.23 0.58
CA ALA A 315 -12.13 11.15 -0.17
C ALA A 315 -12.97 9.87 -0.14
N LEU A 316 -13.46 9.47 1.05
CA LEU A 316 -14.30 8.28 1.23
C LEU A 316 -15.67 8.44 0.58
N ALA A 317 -16.30 9.61 0.73
CA ALA A 317 -17.57 9.90 0.09
C ALA A 317 -17.44 9.85 -1.43
N ARG A 318 -16.38 10.43 -1.99
CA ARG A 318 -16.15 10.39 -3.44
C ARG A 318 -15.88 8.99 -3.95
N TRP A 319 -15.05 8.21 -3.24
CA TRP A 319 -14.80 6.81 -3.59
C TRP A 319 -16.11 6.01 -3.66
N ARG A 320 -17.00 6.16 -2.67
CA ARG A 320 -18.30 5.48 -2.65
C ARG A 320 -19.21 5.91 -3.81
N ALA A 321 -19.14 7.16 -4.23
CA ALA A 321 -19.90 7.69 -5.35
C ALA A 321 -19.29 7.34 -6.73
N SER A 322 -18.05 6.84 -6.77
CA SER A 322 -17.40 6.41 -8.01
C SER A 322 -18.02 5.09 -8.51
N PRO A 323 -18.10 4.86 -9.84
CA PRO A 323 -18.49 3.56 -10.40
C PRO A 323 -17.66 2.39 -9.82
N ASN A 324 -16.39 2.64 -9.52
CA ASN A 324 -15.48 1.67 -8.89
C ASN A 324 -15.88 1.32 -7.45
N GLY A 325 -16.59 2.23 -6.77
CA GLY A 325 -17.14 2.00 -5.42
C GLY A 325 -18.29 0.98 -5.40
N SER A 326 -18.95 0.75 -6.54
CA SER A 326 -20.02 -0.26 -6.66
C SER A 326 -19.48 -1.65 -7.01
N ALA A 327 -18.30 -1.74 -7.65
CA ALA A 327 -17.69 -3.01 -8.06
C ALA A 327 -17.09 -3.83 -6.90
N THR A 328 -16.89 -3.21 -5.73
CA THR A 328 -16.39 -3.89 -4.51
C THR A 328 -17.47 -4.63 -3.72
N ALA A 329 -18.75 -4.48 -4.09
CA ALA A 329 -19.88 -5.01 -3.33
C ALA A 329 -20.18 -6.50 -3.59
N SER A 330 -19.45 -7.18 -4.48
CA SER A 330 -19.60 -8.63 -4.65
C SER A 330 -18.27 -9.28 -5.00
N PRO A 331 -17.76 -10.24 -4.19
CA PRO A 331 -16.75 -11.14 -4.72
C PRO A 331 -17.34 -11.82 -5.97
N PRO A 332 -16.53 -12.14 -7.00
CA PRO A 332 -17.01 -13.03 -8.04
C PRO A 332 -17.50 -14.30 -7.33
N THR A 333 -18.79 -14.57 -7.41
CA THR A 333 -19.33 -15.87 -7.05
C THR A 333 -18.48 -16.88 -7.81
N PRO A 334 -17.72 -17.76 -7.15
CA PRO A 334 -17.10 -18.84 -7.88
C PRO A 334 -18.24 -19.53 -8.61
N ALA A 335 -18.16 -19.58 -9.94
CA ALA A 335 -19.08 -20.37 -10.76
C ALA A 335 -18.86 -21.84 -10.37
N PHE A 336 -19.45 -22.23 -9.25
CA PHE A 336 -19.58 -23.58 -8.80
C PHE A 336 -20.99 -23.94 -9.19
N THR A 337 -21.13 -24.54 -10.37
CA THR A 337 -22.36 -25.21 -10.78
C THR A 337 -22.57 -26.33 -9.75
N PRO A 338 -23.59 -26.24 -8.86
CA PRO A 338 -23.89 -27.35 -7.98
C PRO A 338 -24.62 -28.37 -8.84
N THR A 339 -24.03 -29.53 -9.04
CA THR A 339 -24.79 -30.70 -9.47
C THR A 339 -25.89 -30.92 -8.43
N THR A 340 -27.13 -30.87 -8.90
CA THR A 340 -28.38 -30.99 -8.17
C THR A 340 -28.37 -32.08 -7.09
N GLY A 341 -28.77 -31.72 -5.87
CA GLY A 341 -29.06 -32.65 -4.79
C GLY A 341 -29.35 -31.91 -3.48
N SER A 342 -30.61 -31.54 -3.26
CA SER A 342 -31.15 -31.20 -1.93
C SER A 342 -32.04 -32.36 -1.46
N PRO A 343 -32.53 -32.40 -0.21
CA PRO A 343 -32.22 -31.56 0.97
C PRO A 343 -32.01 -32.39 2.27
N THR A 344 -31.63 -31.77 3.39
CA THR A 344 -32.42 -31.78 4.64
C THR A 344 -31.84 -30.92 5.76
N SER A 345 -32.77 -30.24 6.42
CA SER A 345 -32.82 -29.50 7.67
C SER A 345 -32.09 -30.14 8.87
N ALA A 346 -31.55 -29.32 9.79
CA ALA A 346 -31.71 -29.53 11.24
C ALA A 346 -31.24 -28.31 12.07
N THR A 347 -32.03 -28.07 13.11
CA THR A 347 -32.02 -26.98 14.09
C THR A 347 -31.33 -27.42 15.40
N CYS A 348 -30.80 -26.45 16.15
CA CYS A 348 -30.84 -26.33 17.62
C CYS A 348 -29.87 -27.07 18.61
N TRP A 349 -29.22 -26.23 19.47
CA TRP A 349 -28.97 -26.33 20.95
C TRP A 349 -27.77 -27.17 21.50
N PRO A 350 -27.34 -27.02 22.78
CA PRO A 350 -27.19 -25.82 23.62
C PRO A 350 -25.90 -25.75 24.49
N SER A 351 -25.84 -24.66 25.26
CA SER A 351 -24.99 -24.25 26.38
C SER A 351 -24.67 -25.31 27.47
N GLY A 352 -23.48 -25.19 28.08
CA GLY A 352 -23.11 -25.82 29.35
C GLY A 352 -22.19 -24.92 30.18
N SER A 353 -22.52 -24.77 31.47
CA SER A 353 -21.94 -23.86 32.47
C SER A 353 -21.28 -24.63 33.61
N SER A 354 -20.18 -24.09 34.19
CA SER A 354 -19.70 -24.22 35.60
C SER A 354 -18.22 -23.78 35.65
N ALA A 355 -17.68 -22.83 36.43
CA ALA A 355 -17.78 -22.35 37.83
C ALA A 355 -16.53 -22.73 38.66
N SER A 356 -16.04 -21.76 39.48
CA SER A 356 -15.07 -21.85 40.61
C SER A 356 -13.55 -21.75 40.27
N SER A 357 -12.62 -21.12 41.00
CA SER A 357 -12.56 -20.14 42.13
C SER A 357 -11.08 -19.88 42.51
N ARG A 358 -10.63 -18.60 42.62
CA ARG A 358 -9.61 -17.92 43.52
C ARG A 358 -8.29 -18.61 43.99
N PRO A 359 -7.25 -17.89 44.55
CA PRO A 359 -6.75 -16.51 44.35
C PRO A 359 -5.19 -16.32 44.38
N ALA A 360 -4.76 -15.06 44.11
CA ALA A 360 -3.70 -14.27 44.78
C ALA A 360 -2.18 -14.32 44.42
N ASN A 361 -1.71 -13.10 44.05
CA ASN A 361 -0.47 -12.37 44.39
C ASN A 361 0.78 -12.41 43.48
N TRP A 362 1.45 -11.23 43.42
CA TRP A 362 2.81 -10.86 42.94
C TRP A 362 2.89 -10.01 41.64
N PRO A 363 3.92 -9.16 41.44
CA PRO A 363 3.79 -7.70 41.54
C PRO A 363 4.05 -6.92 40.24
N THR A 364 3.87 -5.61 40.36
CA THR A 364 4.17 -4.48 39.46
C THR A 364 5.35 -4.68 38.50
N ALA A 365 5.08 -4.58 37.20
CA ALA A 365 6.11 -4.38 36.17
C ALA A 365 5.67 -3.30 35.15
N THR A 366 6.41 -2.20 35.15
CA THR A 366 6.42 -1.15 34.14
C THR A 366 6.86 -1.73 32.79
N CYS A 367 5.95 -1.76 31.81
CA CYS A 367 6.26 -2.29 30.47
C CYS A 367 6.72 -1.16 29.54
N SER A 368 8.02 -0.86 29.62
CA SER A 368 8.76 -0.01 28.68
C SER A 368 9.53 -0.91 27.72
N SER A 369 8.89 -1.40 26.66
CA SER A 369 9.53 -1.92 25.42
C SER A 369 8.57 -2.84 24.67
N CYS A 370 8.13 -2.47 23.46
CA CYS A 370 7.58 -3.42 22.48
C CYS A 370 7.44 -2.75 21.11
N TRP A 371 8.50 -2.74 20.31
CA TRP A 371 8.52 -2.98 18.85
C TRP A 371 9.98 -3.27 18.48
N PRO A 372 10.43 -4.54 18.50
CA PRO A 372 11.74 -4.87 17.98
C PRO A 372 11.72 -4.79 16.45
N ASP A 373 12.83 -4.32 15.88
CA ASP A 373 13.12 -4.42 14.46
C ASP A 373 12.87 -5.84 13.95
N SER A 374 12.37 -5.92 12.72
CA SER A 374 12.08 -7.17 12.01
C SER A 374 13.21 -8.20 12.18
N PRO A 375 12.94 -9.45 12.58
CA PRO A 375 13.94 -10.49 12.50
C PRO A 375 14.26 -10.74 11.02
N LYS A 376 15.54 -10.60 10.65
CA LYS A 376 16.05 -10.97 9.33
C LYS A 376 15.69 -12.42 9.01
N PRO A 377 15.19 -12.74 7.80
CA PRO A 377 14.96 -14.12 7.41
C PRO A 377 16.29 -14.89 7.42
N ARG A 378 16.31 -16.04 8.10
CA ARG A 378 17.39 -17.02 7.93
C ARG A 378 17.31 -17.58 6.52
N THR A 379 18.43 -17.52 5.80
CA THR A 379 18.61 -18.16 4.49
C THR A 379 18.38 -19.67 4.61
N PRO A 380 17.45 -20.27 3.85
CA PRO A 380 17.38 -21.72 3.72
C PRO A 380 18.56 -22.23 2.88
N LYS A 381 19.13 -23.37 3.30
CA LYS A 381 20.14 -24.11 2.53
C LYS A 381 19.59 -24.44 1.12
N PRO A 382 20.40 -24.35 0.06
CA PRO A 382 19.94 -24.66 -1.29
C PRO A 382 19.66 -26.17 -1.42
N CYS A 383 18.44 -26.50 -1.83
CA CYS A 383 18.13 -27.79 -2.44
C CYS A 383 18.60 -27.75 -3.89
N THR A 384 19.49 -28.68 -4.24
CA THR A 384 19.98 -28.93 -5.59
C THR A 384 18.85 -29.42 -6.48
N GLY A 385 18.47 -28.61 -7.46
CA GLY A 385 17.41 -28.93 -8.43
C GLY A 385 17.25 -27.83 -9.48
N SER A 386 18.35 -27.45 -10.14
CA SER A 386 18.34 -26.44 -11.20
C SER A 386 17.62 -26.96 -12.44
N ARG A 387 16.44 -26.42 -12.74
CA ARG A 387 15.95 -26.31 -14.13
C ARG A 387 16.30 -24.91 -14.62
N HIS A 388 17.18 -24.83 -15.61
CA HIS A 388 17.52 -23.60 -16.31
C HIS A 388 16.28 -23.01 -16.98
N LEU A 389 15.88 -21.81 -16.56
CA LEU A 389 15.02 -20.91 -17.34
C LEU A 389 15.95 -20.04 -18.18
N THR A 390 15.99 -20.30 -19.47
CA THR A 390 16.68 -19.48 -20.47
C THR A 390 15.83 -18.25 -20.75
N MET A 391 16.37 -17.06 -20.48
CA MET A 391 15.78 -15.79 -20.96
C MET A 391 15.93 -15.72 -22.49
N PRO A 392 14.94 -15.23 -23.25
CA PRO A 392 15.13 -14.96 -24.67
C PRO A 392 16.09 -13.78 -24.87
N ASP A 393 17.00 -13.92 -25.83
CA ASP A 393 17.91 -12.88 -26.28
C ASP A 393 17.13 -11.65 -26.80
N PRO A 394 17.58 -10.42 -26.52
CA PRO A 394 17.01 -9.23 -27.12
C PRO A 394 17.34 -9.19 -28.62
N ALA A 395 16.30 -9.07 -29.45
CA ALA A 395 16.45 -8.87 -30.88
C ALA A 395 17.35 -7.66 -31.19
N PRO A 396 18.20 -7.73 -32.24
CA PRO A 396 19.09 -6.64 -32.60
C PRO A 396 18.31 -5.40 -33.04
N ARG A 397 18.53 -4.28 -32.35
CA ARG A 397 17.98 -2.97 -32.71
C ARG A 397 18.61 -2.51 -34.03
N ARG A 398 17.76 -2.20 -35.02
CA ARG A 398 18.16 -1.44 -36.22
C ARG A 398 18.58 -0.01 -35.82
N PRO A 399 19.60 0.57 -36.45
CA PRO A 399 19.98 1.95 -36.19
C PRO A 399 18.89 2.91 -36.69
N PHE A 400 18.51 3.84 -35.81
CA PHE A 400 17.69 5.00 -36.17
C PHE A 400 18.53 5.94 -37.05
N THR A 401 18.11 6.11 -38.30
CA THR A 401 18.56 7.21 -39.16
C THR A 401 17.87 8.50 -38.72
N ALA A 402 18.65 9.55 -38.47
CA ALA A 402 18.17 10.89 -38.20
C ALA A 402 17.30 11.41 -39.37
N GLY A 403 16.04 11.69 -39.09
CA GLY A 403 15.13 12.34 -40.03
C GLY A 403 15.50 13.81 -40.17
N GLY A 404 15.79 14.23 -41.40
CA GLY A 404 15.95 15.64 -41.78
C GLY A 404 14.64 16.43 -41.71
N PRO A 405 14.70 17.76 -41.87
CA PRO A 405 13.56 18.66 -41.72
C PRO A 405 12.49 18.44 -42.82
N PRO A 406 11.21 18.76 -42.53
CA PRO A 406 10.10 18.51 -43.45
C PRO A 406 10.17 19.41 -44.69
N PRO A 407 9.64 18.95 -45.84
CA PRO A 407 9.62 19.74 -47.07
C PRO A 407 8.61 20.89 -46.97
N HIS A 408 8.99 22.04 -47.54
CA HIS A 408 8.12 23.20 -47.72
C HIS A 408 6.92 22.88 -48.64
N PRO A 409 5.75 23.49 -48.41
CA PRO A 409 4.60 23.35 -49.29
C PRO A 409 4.86 24.01 -50.66
N PRO A 410 4.24 23.51 -51.74
CA PRO A 410 4.48 24.00 -53.09
C PRO A 410 3.94 25.43 -53.28
N ARG A 411 4.78 26.30 -53.85
CA ARG A 411 4.39 27.60 -54.38
C ARG A 411 3.37 27.40 -55.51
N ARG A 412 2.16 27.92 -55.35
CA ARG A 412 1.24 28.13 -56.47
C ARG A 412 1.68 29.37 -57.25
N SER A 413 2.10 29.13 -58.49
CA SER A 413 2.29 30.11 -59.55
C SER A 413 1.04 30.17 -60.43
N GLY A 414 0.62 31.38 -60.79
CA GLY A 414 -0.37 31.67 -61.84
C GLY A 414 -1.69 32.24 -61.29
N ASP A 415 -2.31 33.24 -61.88
CA ASP A 415 -1.89 34.16 -62.93
C ASP A 415 -2.90 35.34 -62.95
N ARG A 416 -2.53 36.42 -63.64
CA ARG A 416 -3.28 37.67 -63.84
C ARG A 416 -4.72 37.49 -64.39
N ALA A 417 -5.63 38.37 -63.97
CA ALA A 417 -6.45 39.23 -64.87
C ALA A 417 -7.30 40.27 -64.10
N ARG A 418 -7.08 41.56 -64.39
CA ARG A 418 -8.10 42.65 -64.40
C ARG A 418 -8.85 42.55 -65.75
N PRO A 419 -10.11 43.00 -65.93
CA PRO A 419 -10.64 44.38 -65.68
C PRO A 419 -12.04 44.36 -64.98
N ALA A 420 -12.71 45.45 -64.60
CA ALA A 420 -12.77 46.84 -65.06
C ALA A 420 -12.82 47.84 -63.90
#